data_AF-A0A7C2UT45-F1
#
_entry.id   AF-A0A7C2UT45-F1
#
_cell.length_a   1.000
_cell.length_b   1.000
_cell.length_c   1.000
_cell.angle_alpha   90.00
_cell.angle_beta   90.00
_cell.angle_gamma   90.00
#
_symmetry.space_group_name_H-M   'P 1'
#
loop_
_entity.id
_entity.type
_entity.pdbx_description
1 polymer ?
#
loop_
_entity_poly.entity_id
_entity_poly.type
_entity_poly.pdbx_seq_one_letter_code
_entity_poly.pdbx_strand_id
1 'polypeptide(L)'
;MECKKCGRPAVYVDKRSGTALCEEHFREGLEDRVRKEIRSEGIGKDKRHIRIAMGISGGKDSLVMMDLLWRVEREYDVELIALTVDEGIEGGEYRRRRFDLIRRIAQERGIGWELRSFKQKYGFTLDEAVVALKGKEEPCSICGVLRRRALNDYARELGADYLAIAHNLDDEAETVLMNVIRGDSQALRRSENYAEELTAFYVPRIKPMRRVTEREAAFYAYLMGIPAEEEECPYARLSLRDEVRSFLDTLVRDHPAVRDSLVRLGDELKEKGKGLSRSRCASCGYPTSGGRKYCRVCEINFAVKGTLIGANQEG
;
A
#
# COMPACT_ATOMS: atom_id res chain seq x y z
N MET A 1 -3.14 -35.61 0.32
CA MET A 1 -1.83 -35.04 0.72
C MET A 1 -1.94 -34.59 2.17
N GLU A 2 -0.93 -34.85 2.99
CA GLU A 2 -0.95 -34.56 4.44
C GLU A 2 -0.12 -33.33 4.78
N CYS A 3 -0.50 -32.65 5.87
CA CYS A 3 0.21 -31.50 6.39
C CYS A 3 1.57 -31.94 6.94
N LYS A 4 2.65 -31.35 6.42
CA LYS A 4 4.04 -31.64 6.82
C LYS A 4 4.32 -31.34 8.30
N LYS A 5 3.52 -30.50 8.96
CA LYS A 5 3.70 -30.13 10.38
C LYS A 5 2.95 -31.03 11.36
N CYS A 6 1.83 -31.66 10.97
CA CYS A 6 0.98 -32.40 11.91
C CYS A 6 0.24 -33.63 11.36
N GLY A 7 0.43 -34.00 10.10
CA GLY A 7 -0.23 -35.16 9.48
C GLY A 7 -1.71 -34.97 9.10
N ARG A 8 -2.40 -33.93 9.59
CA ARG A 8 -3.80 -33.62 9.18
C ARG A 8 -3.92 -33.36 7.67
N PRO A 9 -5.11 -33.50 7.06
CA PRO A 9 -5.31 -33.20 5.64
C PRO A 9 -4.79 -31.81 5.27
N ALA A 10 -3.94 -31.75 4.23
CA ALA A 10 -3.43 -30.48 3.72
C ALA A 10 -4.46 -29.82 2.80
N VAL A 11 -4.61 -28.51 2.94
CA VAL A 11 -5.49 -27.67 2.12
C VAL A 11 -4.71 -26.65 1.27
N TYR A 12 -3.42 -26.48 1.57
CA TYR A 12 -2.53 -25.56 0.83
C TYR A 12 -1.17 -26.22 0.58
N VAL A 13 -0.57 -25.89 -0.56
CA VAL A 13 0.82 -26.27 -0.89
C VAL A 13 1.58 -25.02 -1.27
N ASP A 14 2.59 -24.67 -0.47
CA ASP A 14 3.50 -23.58 -0.78
C ASP A 14 4.41 -24.01 -1.93
N LYS A 15 4.24 -23.35 -3.08
CA LYS A 15 5.02 -23.66 -4.30
C LYS A 15 6.51 -23.32 -4.15
N ARG A 16 6.88 -22.43 -3.24
CA ARG A 16 8.28 -22.03 -3.02
C ARG A 16 9.07 -23.11 -2.27
N SER A 17 8.44 -23.73 -1.28
CA SER A 17 9.09 -24.73 -0.42
C SER A 17 8.64 -26.17 -0.68
N GLY A 18 7.58 -26.38 -1.47
CA GLY A 18 6.93 -27.67 -1.63
C GLY A 18 6.17 -28.17 -0.39
N THR A 19 6.00 -27.31 0.62
CA THR A 19 5.43 -27.71 1.91
C THR A 19 3.91 -27.73 1.85
N ALA A 20 3.31 -28.88 2.16
CA ALA A 20 1.87 -29.05 2.32
C ALA A 20 1.42 -28.70 3.74
N LEU A 21 0.37 -27.88 3.87
CA LEU A 21 -0.11 -27.31 5.13
C LEU A 21 -1.62 -27.53 5.27
N CYS A 22 -2.05 -27.89 6.49
CA CYS A 22 -3.47 -27.78 6.87
C CYS A 22 -3.83 -26.30 7.09
N GLU A 23 -5.12 -26.02 7.25
CA GLU A 23 -5.64 -24.65 7.39
C GLU A 23 -4.96 -23.87 8.53
N GLU A 24 -4.87 -24.47 9.71
CA GLU A 24 -4.28 -23.86 10.89
C GLU A 24 -2.80 -23.51 10.69
N HIS A 25 -2.01 -24.47 10.22
CA HIS A 25 -0.58 -24.25 9.98
C HIS A 25 -0.28 -23.31 8.81
N PHE A 26 -1.19 -23.20 7.85
CA PHE A 26 -1.14 -22.18 6.80
C PHE A 26 -1.33 -20.79 7.41
N ARG A 27 -2.42 -20.61 8.18
CA ARG A 27 -2.74 -19.36 8.86
C ARG A 27 -1.62 -18.89 9.78
N GLU A 28 -1.15 -19.76 10.68
CA GLU A 28 -0.03 -19.47 11.58
C GLU A 28 1.22 -19.06 10.81
N GLY A 29 1.51 -19.74 9.69
CA GLY A 29 2.65 -19.39 8.84
C GLY A 29 2.54 -17.99 8.22
N LEU A 30 1.33 -17.53 7.89
CA LEU A 30 1.10 -16.16 7.43
C LEU A 30 1.25 -15.16 8.58
N GLU A 31 0.60 -15.41 9.72
CA GLU A 31 0.68 -14.57 10.92
C GLU A 31 2.14 -14.39 11.37
N ASP A 32 2.93 -15.46 11.37
CA ASP A 32 4.36 -15.44 11.67
C ASP A 32 5.17 -14.55 10.73
N ARG A 33 4.86 -14.56 9.42
CA ARG A 33 5.55 -13.69 8.46
C ARG A 33 5.17 -12.23 8.65
N VAL A 34 3.88 -11.94 8.88
CA VAL A 34 3.41 -10.58 9.19
C VAL A 34 4.04 -10.06 10.48
N ARG A 35 4.09 -10.88 11.53
CA ARG A 35 4.74 -10.55 12.81
C ARG A 35 6.22 -10.22 12.62
N LYS A 36 6.94 -11.02 11.82
CA LYS A 36 8.35 -10.76 11.51
C LYS A 36 8.54 -9.44 10.78
N GLU A 37 7.70 -9.13 9.80
CA GLU A 37 7.79 -7.88 9.04
C GLU A 37 7.52 -6.65 9.93
N ILE A 38 6.51 -6.71 10.80
CA ILE A 38 6.21 -5.64 11.77
C ILE A 38 7.37 -5.44 12.75
N ARG A 39 7.94 -6.54 13.27
CA ARG A 39 9.06 -6.49 14.20
C ARG A 39 10.34 -5.94 13.57
N SER A 40 10.58 -6.19 12.27
CA SER A 40 11.74 -5.59 11.58
C SER A 40 11.65 -4.07 11.52
N GLU A 41 10.45 -3.51 11.50
CA GLU A 41 10.19 -2.05 11.56
C GLU A 41 10.32 -1.45 12.99
N GLY A 42 10.65 -2.28 13.98
CA GLY A 42 10.85 -1.85 15.36
C GLY A 42 9.60 -1.83 16.24
N ILE A 43 8.43 -2.16 15.68
CA ILE A 43 7.17 -2.22 16.42
C ILE A 43 7.24 -3.34 17.45
N GLY A 44 6.87 -3.01 18.71
CA GLY A 44 6.88 -3.95 19.83
C GLY A 44 8.23 -4.15 20.54
N LYS A 45 9.29 -3.41 20.16
CA LYS A 45 10.62 -3.56 20.80
C LYS A 45 10.75 -2.87 22.16
N ASP A 46 10.06 -1.76 22.37
CA ASP A 46 10.24 -0.84 23.49
C ASP A 46 9.02 -0.74 24.43
N LYS A 47 8.02 -1.61 24.27
CA LYS A 47 6.77 -1.66 25.06
C LYS A 47 6.00 -0.33 25.13
N ARG A 48 6.29 0.61 24.23
CA ARG A 48 5.51 1.85 24.13
C ARG A 48 4.19 1.56 23.43
N HIS A 49 3.18 2.37 23.74
CA HIS A 49 1.95 2.41 22.97
C HIS A 49 2.24 2.90 21.55
N ILE A 50 1.78 2.16 20.55
CA ILE A 50 1.99 2.45 19.13
C ILE A 50 0.64 2.54 18.43
N ARG A 51 0.38 3.62 17.71
CA ARG A 51 -0.81 3.76 16.88
C ARG A 51 -0.49 3.50 15.41
N ILE A 52 -1.20 2.54 14.80
CA ILE A 52 -1.05 2.18 13.39
C ILE A 52 -2.31 2.56 12.63
N ALA A 53 -2.20 3.53 11.72
CA ALA A 53 -3.23 3.78 10.73
C ALA A 53 -3.09 2.79 9.56
N MET A 54 -4.15 2.07 9.23
CA MET A 54 -4.19 1.11 8.14
C MET A 54 -4.93 1.72 6.95
N GLY A 55 -4.27 1.84 5.80
CA GLY A 55 -4.94 2.27 4.58
C GLY A 55 -5.87 1.17 4.04
N ILE A 56 -7.19 1.30 4.26
CA ILE A 56 -8.19 0.29 3.85
C ILE A 56 -8.95 0.77 2.61
N SER A 57 -8.81 0.04 1.51
CA SER A 57 -9.50 0.32 0.23
C SER A 57 -10.83 -0.41 0.07
N GLY A 58 -11.11 -1.38 0.95
CA GLY A 58 -12.20 -2.34 0.82
C GLY A 58 -11.88 -3.50 -0.14
N GLY A 59 -10.72 -3.47 -0.80
CA GLY A 59 -10.24 -4.61 -1.58
C GLY A 59 -9.68 -5.71 -0.67
N LYS A 60 -9.69 -6.93 -1.21
CA LYS A 60 -9.22 -8.18 -0.58
C LYS A 60 -7.95 -8.00 0.24
N ASP A 61 -6.86 -7.51 -0.36
CA ASP A 61 -5.56 -7.42 0.32
C ASP A 61 -5.61 -6.47 1.52
N SER A 62 -6.32 -5.35 1.40
CA SER A 62 -6.47 -4.42 2.52
C SER A 62 -7.28 -4.98 3.68
N LEU A 63 -8.31 -5.78 3.39
CA LEU A 63 -9.10 -6.46 4.41
C LEU A 63 -8.33 -7.62 5.05
N VAL A 64 -7.54 -8.36 4.28
CA VAL A 64 -6.62 -9.40 4.76
C VAL A 64 -5.53 -8.80 5.65
N MET A 65 -4.90 -7.69 5.23
CA MET A 65 -3.95 -6.95 6.07
C MET A 65 -4.58 -6.54 7.40
N MET A 66 -5.80 -6.01 7.36
CA MET A 66 -6.52 -5.60 8.57
C MET A 66 -6.78 -6.78 9.52
N ASP A 67 -7.20 -7.94 8.99
CA ASP A 67 -7.41 -9.15 9.81
C ASP A 67 -6.11 -9.68 10.41
N LEU A 68 -5.05 -9.78 9.60
CA LEU A 68 -3.74 -10.26 10.05
C LEU A 68 -3.14 -9.34 11.10
N LEU A 69 -3.21 -8.02 10.90
CA LEU A 69 -2.76 -7.05 11.91
C LEU A 69 -3.55 -7.17 13.19
N TRP A 70 -4.88 -7.27 13.12
CA TRP A 70 -5.74 -7.44 14.30
C TRP A 70 -5.48 -8.74 15.08
N ARG A 71 -5.01 -9.79 14.42
CA ARG A 71 -4.59 -11.03 15.10
C ARG A 71 -3.23 -10.89 15.76
N VAL A 72 -2.28 -10.28 15.07
CA VAL A 72 -0.87 -10.17 15.50
C VAL A 72 -0.65 -9.03 16.51
N GLU A 73 -1.48 -7.98 16.48
CA GLU A 73 -1.34 -6.81 17.36
C GLU A 73 -1.49 -7.16 18.84
N ARG A 74 -2.28 -8.19 19.16
CA ARG A 74 -2.63 -8.59 20.54
C ARG A 74 -1.42 -8.93 21.43
N GLU A 75 -0.26 -9.13 20.83
CA GLU A 75 1.01 -9.40 21.51
C GLU A 75 1.75 -8.10 21.92
N TYR A 76 1.24 -6.94 21.51
CA TYR A 76 1.88 -5.64 21.64
C TYR A 76 0.88 -4.58 22.16
N ASP A 77 1.40 -3.47 22.69
CA ASP A 77 0.58 -2.31 23.03
C ASP A 77 0.35 -1.47 21.77
N VAL A 78 -0.55 -1.96 20.89
CA VAL A 78 -0.82 -1.37 19.58
C VAL A 78 -2.29 -0.99 19.46
N GLU A 79 -2.55 0.26 19.06
CA GLU A 79 -3.87 0.71 18.63
C GLU A 79 -3.96 0.68 17.10
N LEU A 80 -4.95 -0.05 16.57
CA LEU A 80 -5.25 -0.07 15.14
C LEU A 80 -6.37 0.90 14.78
N ILE A 81 -6.17 1.67 13.71
CA ILE A 81 -7.20 2.53 13.12
C ILE A 81 -7.31 2.23 11.62
N ALA A 82 -8.50 1.83 11.17
CA ALA A 82 -8.81 1.69 9.75
C ALA A 82 -9.06 3.07 9.13
N LEU A 83 -8.16 3.51 8.23
CA LEU A 83 -8.26 4.76 7.49
C LEU A 83 -8.66 4.49 6.04
N THR A 84 -9.86 4.92 5.67
CA THR A 84 -10.37 4.85 4.29
C THR A 84 -10.40 6.24 3.68
N VAL A 85 -9.91 6.37 2.44
CA VAL A 85 -9.94 7.63 1.68
C VAL A 85 -10.87 7.45 0.49
N ASP A 86 -11.98 8.18 0.49
CA ASP A 86 -12.88 8.27 -0.64
C ASP A 86 -12.33 9.24 -1.69
N GLU A 87 -11.90 8.69 -2.82
CA GLU A 87 -11.41 9.49 -3.95
C GLU A 87 -12.53 10.24 -4.68
N GLY A 88 -13.81 9.88 -4.44
CA GLY A 88 -14.96 10.46 -5.12
C GLY A 88 -15.07 10.04 -6.58
N ILE A 89 -14.83 8.75 -6.84
CA ILE A 89 -15.06 8.11 -8.14
C ILE A 89 -16.53 7.70 -8.24
N GLU A 90 -17.23 8.10 -9.30
CA GLU A 90 -18.60 7.69 -9.58
C GLU A 90 -18.71 6.15 -9.68
N GLY A 91 -19.67 5.62 -8.93
CA GLY A 91 -19.87 4.17 -8.73
C GLY A 91 -20.81 3.89 -7.56
N GLY A 92 -21.84 4.74 -7.42
CA GLY A 92 -22.48 5.13 -6.16
C GLY A 92 -22.79 3.99 -5.17
N GLU A 93 -23.40 2.90 -5.60
CA GLU A 93 -23.83 1.82 -4.69
C GLU A 93 -22.70 0.87 -4.30
N TYR A 94 -21.75 0.62 -5.20
CA TYR A 94 -20.64 -0.28 -4.95
C TYR A 94 -19.67 0.25 -3.89
N ARG A 95 -19.22 1.51 -4.05
CA ARG A 95 -18.30 2.12 -3.08
C ARG A 95 -18.93 2.27 -1.70
N ARG A 96 -20.25 2.53 -1.64
CA ARG A 96 -20.99 2.56 -0.37
C ARG A 96 -21.02 1.18 0.29
N ARG A 97 -21.31 0.11 -0.45
CA ARG A 97 -21.24 -1.28 0.04
C ARG A 97 -19.85 -1.62 0.61
N ARG A 98 -18.77 -1.20 -0.08
CA ARG A 98 -17.40 -1.32 0.45
C ARG A 98 -17.20 -0.58 1.78
N PHE A 99 -17.69 0.66 1.91
CA PHE A 99 -17.55 1.41 3.16
C PHE A 99 -18.34 0.78 4.30
N ASP A 100 -19.55 0.31 4.04
CA ASP A 100 -20.37 -0.40 5.02
C ASP A 100 -19.70 -1.72 5.45
N LEU A 101 -19.10 -2.45 4.51
CA LEU A 101 -18.32 -3.64 4.80
C LEU A 101 -17.11 -3.34 5.71
N ILE A 102 -16.30 -2.33 5.36
CA ILE A 102 -15.14 -1.93 6.17
C ILE A 102 -15.58 -1.53 7.57
N ARG A 103 -16.63 -0.70 7.67
CA ARG A 103 -17.20 -0.28 8.95
C ARG A 103 -17.62 -1.48 9.80
N ARG A 104 -18.35 -2.42 9.21
CA ARG A 104 -18.85 -3.61 9.91
C ARG A 104 -17.70 -4.45 10.44
N ILE A 105 -16.71 -4.76 9.61
CA ILE A 105 -15.55 -5.56 10.00
C ILE A 105 -14.74 -4.84 11.10
N ALA A 106 -14.53 -3.52 10.96
CA ALA A 106 -13.83 -2.74 11.97
C ALA A 106 -14.56 -2.77 13.33
N GLN A 107 -15.88 -2.60 13.32
CA GLN A 107 -16.72 -2.71 14.52
C GLN A 107 -16.67 -4.10 15.17
N GLU A 108 -16.81 -5.17 14.38
CA GLU A 108 -16.71 -6.57 14.85
C GLU A 108 -15.37 -6.87 15.53
N ARG A 109 -14.31 -6.16 15.14
CA ARG A 109 -12.94 -6.33 15.64
C ARG A 109 -12.53 -5.31 16.71
N GLY A 110 -13.40 -4.36 17.04
CA GLY A 110 -13.09 -3.26 17.96
C GLY A 110 -12.04 -2.28 17.44
N ILE A 111 -11.90 -2.16 16.11
CA ILE A 111 -10.95 -1.26 15.43
C ILE A 111 -11.66 0.05 15.12
N GLY A 112 -11.03 1.20 15.44
CA GLY A 112 -11.55 2.51 15.04
C GLY A 112 -11.59 2.65 13.52
N TRP A 113 -12.63 3.27 12.96
CA TRP A 113 -12.76 3.50 11.51
C TRP A 113 -12.95 4.97 11.17
N GLU A 114 -12.13 5.46 10.26
CA GLU A 114 -12.08 6.85 9.82
C GLU A 114 -12.25 6.91 8.30
N LEU A 115 -13.38 7.49 7.85
CA LEU A 115 -13.64 7.78 6.44
C LEU A 115 -13.31 9.26 6.16
N ARG A 116 -12.34 9.48 5.29
CA ARG A 116 -11.93 10.81 4.80
C ARG A 116 -12.09 10.88 3.29
N SER A 117 -12.08 12.07 2.69
CA SER A 117 -12.23 12.18 1.23
C SER A 117 -11.26 13.14 0.55
N PHE A 118 -11.12 12.98 -0.77
CA PHE A 118 -10.43 13.95 -1.63
C PHE A 118 -11.16 15.29 -1.62
N LYS A 119 -12.50 15.29 -1.64
CA LYS A 119 -13.29 16.51 -1.59
C LYS A 119 -12.96 17.34 -0.35
N GLN A 120 -12.88 16.71 0.82
CA GLN A 120 -12.47 17.36 2.07
C GLN A 120 -11.04 17.88 2.02
N LYS A 121 -10.10 17.10 1.46
CA LYS A 121 -8.66 17.46 1.47
C LYS A 121 -8.28 18.53 0.46
N TYR A 122 -8.77 18.39 -0.77
CA TYR A 122 -8.29 19.12 -1.93
C TYR A 122 -9.32 20.11 -2.46
N GLY A 123 -10.59 19.95 -2.08
CA GLY A 123 -11.74 20.71 -2.58
C GLY A 123 -12.37 20.11 -3.82
N PHE A 124 -11.86 18.98 -4.33
CA PHE A 124 -12.37 18.29 -5.51
C PHE A 124 -12.31 16.77 -5.39
N THR A 125 -13.13 16.05 -6.15
CA THR A 125 -13.06 14.59 -6.32
C THR A 125 -12.09 14.19 -7.44
N LEU A 126 -11.72 12.91 -7.52
CA LEU A 126 -10.91 12.42 -8.63
C LEU A 126 -11.59 12.68 -9.98
N ASP A 127 -12.90 12.44 -10.09
CA ASP A 127 -13.64 12.64 -11.33
C ASP A 127 -13.64 14.11 -11.77
N GLU A 128 -13.86 15.03 -10.83
CA GLU A 128 -13.74 16.47 -11.07
C GLU A 128 -12.33 16.84 -11.55
N ALA A 129 -11.28 16.23 -10.99
CA ALA A 129 -9.90 16.46 -11.42
C ALA A 129 -9.63 15.92 -12.83
N VAL A 130 -10.11 14.72 -13.15
CA VAL A 130 -9.97 14.11 -14.48
C VAL A 130 -10.64 14.96 -15.55
N VAL A 131 -11.86 15.45 -15.27
CA VAL A 131 -12.60 16.36 -16.16
C VAL A 131 -11.84 17.68 -16.33
N ALA A 132 -11.38 18.29 -15.23
CA ALA A 132 -10.65 19.56 -15.28
C ALA A 132 -9.35 19.47 -16.09
N LEU A 133 -8.64 18.34 -16.01
CA LEU A 133 -7.37 18.12 -16.70
C LEU A 133 -7.53 17.68 -18.16
N LYS A 134 -8.75 17.39 -18.62
CA LYS A 134 -9.07 17.09 -20.03
C LYS A 134 -8.14 16.03 -20.66
N GLY A 135 -7.81 14.99 -19.91
CA GLY A 135 -6.95 13.89 -20.39
C GLY A 135 -5.46 14.23 -20.51
N LYS A 136 -4.99 15.38 -20.01
CA LYS A 136 -3.55 15.71 -19.98
C LYS A 136 -2.74 14.79 -19.07
N GLU A 137 -3.41 14.14 -18.12
CA GLU A 137 -2.81 13.17 -17.22
C GLU A 137 -3.74 11.99 -17.00
N GLU A 138 -3.16 10.79 -16.90
CA GLU A 138 -3.91 9.58 -16.61
C GLU A 138 -4.57 9.62 -15.22
N PRO A 139 -5.84 9.20 -15.08
CA PRO A 139 -6.56 9.20 -13.80
C PRO A 139 -5.79 8.49 -12.67
N CYS A 140 -5.19 7.34 -12.96
CA CYS A 140 -4.40 6.57 -11.98
C CYS A 140 -3.11 7.30 -11.54
N SER A 141 -2.52 8.13 -12.41
CA SER A 141 -1.36 8.97 -12.07
C SER A 141 -1.75 10.08 -11.10
N ILE A 142 -2.89 10.73 -11.34
CA ILE A 142 -3.47 11.76 -10.46
C ILE A 142 -3.84 11.13 -9.11
N CYS A 143 -4.66 10.07 -9.14
CA CYS A 143 -5.15 9.37 -7.96
C CYS A 143 -4.00 8.87 -7.09
N GLY A 144 -2.99 8.20 -7.66
CA GLY A 144 -1.86 7.68 -6.90
C GLY A 144 -1.09 8.77 -6.15
N VAL A 145 -0.89 9.95 -6.77
CA VAL A 145 -0.20 11.08 -6.12
C VAL A 145 -1.04 11.65 -4.98
N LEU A 146 -2.31 11.94 -5.24
CA LEU A 146 -3.22 12.54 -4.25
C LEU A 146 -3.53 11.57 -3.11
N ARG A 147 -3.73 10.28 -3.38
CA ARG A 147 -4.02 9.26 -2.38
C ARG A 147 -2.87 9.06 -1.41
N ARG A 148 -1.63 8.98 -1.90
CA ARG A 148 -0.44 8.84 -1.05
C ARG A 148 -0.25 10.03 -0.10
N ARG A 149 -0.57 11.24 -0.56
CA ARG A 149 -0.53 12.45 0.28
C ARG A 149 -1.70 12.48 1.27
N ALA A 150 -2.90 12.09 0.83
CA ALA A 150 -4.08 12.02 1.68
C ALA A 150 -3.90 11.04 2.83
N LEU A 151 -3.52 9.80 2.54
CA LEU A 151 -3.26 8.77 3.56
C LEU A 151 -2.21 9.22 4.57
N ASN A 152 -1.12 9.81 4.09
CA ASN A 152 -0.06 10.31 4.97
C ASN A 152 -0.59 11.39 5.92
N ASP A 153 -1.20 12.43 5.38
CA ASP A 153 -1.61 13.58 6.17
C ASP A 153 -2.75 13.22 7.14
N TYR A 154 -3.73 12.42 6.70
CA TYR A 154 -4.78 11.94 7.57
C TYR A 154 -4.24 10.99 8.66
N ALA A 155 -3.26 10.14 8.36
CA ALA A 155 -2.58 9.36 9.39
C ALA A 155 -1.87 10.25 10.42
N ARG A 156 -1.27 11.37 9.99
CA ARG A 156 -0.68 12.36 10.92
C ARG A 156 -1.73 13.05 11.79
N GLU A 157 -2.86 13.45 11.19
CA GLU A 157 -3.97 14.07 11.91
C GLU A 157 -4.55 13.11 12.98
N LEU A 158 -4.53 11.81 12.72
CA LEU A 158 -4.91 10.76 13.65
C LEU A 158 -3.82 10.41 14.68
N GLY A 159 -2.66 11.06 14.63
CA GLY A 159 -1.54 10.81 15.54
C GLY A 159 -0.90 9.42 15.36
N ALA A 160 -0.96 8.84 14.15
CA ALA A 160 -0.39 7.54 13.89
C ALA A 160 1.15 7.58 13.88
N ASP A 161 1.76 6.61 14.56
CA ASP A 161 3.20 6.33 14.50
C ASP A 161 3.59 5.67 13.17
N TYR A 162 2.70 4.83 12.64
CA TYR A 162 2.92 4.08 11.40
C TYR A 162 1.68 4.10 10.50
N LEU A 163 1.93 4.10 9.19
CA LEU A 163 0.92 3.92 8.15
C LEU A 163 1.12 2.57 7.46
N ALA A 164 0.25 1.60 7.75
CA ALA A 164 0.26 0.30 7.10
C ALA A 164 -0.46 0.34 5.74
N ILE A 165 0.18 -0.20 4.71
CA ILE A 165 -0.41 -0.39 3.37
C ILE A 165 -0.34 -1.85 2.94
N ALA A 166 -1.36 -2.28 2.21
CA ALA A 166 -1.59 -3.70 1.90
C ALA A 166 -0.83 -4.22 0.68
N HIS A 167 0.32 -3.63 0.36
CA HIS A 167 1.15 -4.13 -0.73
C HIS A 167 1.74 -5.48 -0.34
N ASN A 168 1.52 -6.46 -1.22
CA ASN A 168 1.94 -7.83 -1.01
C ASN A 168 3.27 -8.14 -1.75
N LEU A 169 3.74 -9.39 -1.70
CA LEU A 169 5.00 -9.80 -2.33
C LEU A 169 4.98 -9.55 -3.85
N ASP A 170 3.85 -9.78 -4.48
CA ASP A 170 3.64 -9.62 -5.91
C ASP A 170 3.73 -8.13 -6.29
N ASP A 171 3.04 -7.24 -5.55
CA ASP A 171 3.08 -5.79 -5.76
C ASP A 171 4.51 -5.22 -5.66
N GLU A 172 5.29 -5.71 -4.70
CA GLU A 172 6.68 -5.29 -4.47
C GLU A 172 7.59 -5.80 -5.58
N ALA A 173 7.44 -7.06 -6.00
CA ALA A 173 8.19 -7.63 -7.12
C ALA A 173 7.90 -6.91 -8.44
N GLU A 174 6.62 -6.63 -8.72
CA GLU A 174 6.18 -5.81 -9.85
C GLU A 174 6.83 -4.43 -9.82
N THR A 175 6.83 -3.78 -8.66
CA THR A 175 7.43 -2.44 -8.49
C THR A 175 8.93 -2.45 -8.77
N VAL A 176 9.67 -3.45 -8.28
CA VAL A 176 11.10 -3.60 -8.56
C VAL A 176 11.31 -3.78 -10.07
N LEU A 177 10.61 -4.73 -10.70
CA LEU A 177 10.80 -5.04 -12.11
C LEU A 177 10.41 -3.86 -13.02
N MET A 178 9.31 -3.16 -12.72
CA MET A 178 8.92 -1.95 -13.45
C MET A 178 10.03 -0.88 -13.41
N ASN A 179 10.68 -0.68 -12.26
CA ASN A 179 11.76 0.30 -12.16
C ASN A 179 13.04 -0.16 -12.87
N VAL A 180 13.31 -1.47 -12.89
CA VAL A 180 14.39 -2.06 -13.71
C VAL A 180 14.14 -1.82 -15.20
N ILE A 181 12.93 -2.11 -15.69
CA ILE A 181 12.53 -1.90 -17.10
C ILE A 181 12.67 -0.42 -17.50
N ARG A 182 12.33 0.49 -16.59
CA ARG A 182 12.45 1.95 -16.81
C ARG A 182 13.89 2.47 -16.69
N GLY A 183 14.84 1.66 -16.23
CA GLY A 183 16.19 2.12 -15.91
C GLY A 183 16.24 3.14 -14.76
N ASP A 184 15.20 3.21 -13.92
CA ASP A 184 15.11 4.19 -12.83
C ASP A 184 15.89 3.71 -11.59
N SER A 185 17.20 3.84 -11.68
CA SER A 185 18.13 3.48 -10.60
C SER A 185 17.90 4.29 -9.31
N GLN A 186 17.34 5.50 -9.41
CA GLN A 186 17.02 6.31 -8.23
C GLN A 186 15.82 5.74 -7.48
N ALA A 187 14.77 5.33 -8.19
CA ALA A 187 13.61 4.68 -7.58
C ALA A 187 13.98 3.36 -6.89
N LEU A 188 14.87 2.56 -7.51
CA LEU A 188 15.36 1.30 -6.92
C LEU A 188 16.19 1.50 -5.65
N ARG A 189 16.92 2.62 -5.57
CA ARG A 189 17.76 2.96 -4.40
C ARG A 189 17.02 3.75 -3.33
N ARG A 190 15.75 4.10 -3.56
CA ARG A 190 15.00 4.96 -2.64
C ARG A 190 14.55 4.17 -1.42
N SER A 191 15.16 4.45 -0.28
CA SER A 191 14.66 3.98 1.02
C SER A 191 13.31 4.60 1.37
N GLU A 192 12.43 3.80 1.95
CA GLU A 192 11.16 4.26 2.54
C GLU A 192 11.36 4.81 3.95
N ASN A 193 12.51 4.54 4.57
CA ASN A 193 12.94 5.18 5.81
C ASN A 193 13.37 6.61 5.50
N TYR A 194 12.52 7.53 5.91
CA TYR A 194 12.76 8.95 5.79
C TYR A 194 13.91 9.34 6.71
N ALA A 195 14.84 10.17 6.21
CA ALA A 195 15.78 10.87 7.08
C ALA A 195 15.01 11.59 8.20
N GLU A 196 15.59 11.74 9.39
CA GLU A 196 14.92 12.36 10.55
C GLU A 196 14.23 13.68 10.20
N GLU A 197 14.88 14.51 9.38
CA GLU A 197 14.38 15.80 8.89
C GLU A 197 13.02 15.73 8.13
N LEU A 198 12.71 14.56 7.58
CA LEU A 198 11.52 14.28 6.78
C LEU A 198 10.41 13.61 7.61
N THR A 199 10.72 13.10 8.81
CA THR A 199 9.73 12.51 9.73
C THR A 199 8.69 13.54 10.17
N ALA A 200 9.06 14.82 10.25
CA ALA A 200 8.13 15.93 10.48
C ALA A 200 7.08 16.09 9.35
N PHE A 201 7.25 15.43 8.21
CA PHE A 201 6.34 15.51 7.06
C PHE A 201 5.63 14.20 6.76
N TYR A 202 6.23 13.08 7.13
CA TYR A 202 5.76 11.76 6.74
C TYR A 202 5.62 10.82 7.93
N VAL A 203 4.50 10.10 7.96
CA VAL A 203 4.35 8.92 8.81
C VAL A 203 5.17 7.79 8.19
N PRO A 204 6.05 7.12 8.95
CA PRO A 204 6.70 5.88 8.52
C PRO A 204 5.70 4.89 7.94
N ARG A 205 5.99 4.35 6.76
CA ARG A 205 5.12 3.38 6.10
C ARG A 205 5.63 1.97 6.33
N ILE A 206 4.71 1.07 6.63
CA ILE A 206 5.00 -0.35 6.78
C ILE A 206 4.16 -1.14 5.79
N LYS A 207 4.68 -2.29 5.37
CA LYS A 207 4.02 -3.21 4.43
C LYS A 207 3.90 -4.59 5.05
N PRO A 208 2.94 -4.82 5.96
CA PRO A 208 2.87 -6.07 6.73
C PRO A 208 2.73 -7.31 5.83
N MET A 209 2.13 -7.15 4.65
CA MET A 209 1.91 -8.22 3.67
C MET A 209 3.08 -8.44 2.71
N ARG A 210 4.21 -7.75 2.86
CA ARG A 210 5.35 -7.79 1.93
C ARG A 210 5.94 -9.18 1.66
N ARG A 211 5.71 -10.15 2.55
CA ARG A 211 6.13 -11.56 2.42
C ARG A 211 4.97 -12.53 2.17
N VAL A 212 3.79 -12.00 1.90
CA VAL A 212 2.57 -12.75 1.58
C VAL A 212 2.32 -12.61 0.08
N THR A 213 2.12 -13.72 -0.62
CA THR A 213 1.76 -13.68 -2.04
C THR A 213 0.29 -13.33 -2.24
N GLU A 214 -0.06 -12.82 -3.42
CA GLU A 214 -1.44 -12.60 -3.85
C GLU A 214 -2.30 -13.88 -3.69
N ARG A 215 -1.74 -15.04 -4.05
CA ARG A 215 -2.40 -16.35 -3.90
C ARG A 215 -2.63 -16.71 -2.43
N GLU A 216 -1.67 -16.43 -1.55
CA GLU A 216 -1.82 -16.67 -0.12
C GLU A 216 -2.87 -15.72 0.49
N ALA A 217 -2.87 -14.45 0.10
CA ALA A 217 -3.88 -13.48 0.53
C ALA A 217 -5.28 -13.90 0.09
N ALA A 218 -5.44 -14.35 -1.16
CA ALA A 218 -6.71 -14.86 -1.66
C ALA A 218 -7.17 -16.12 -0.93
N PHE A 219 -6.29 -17.09 -0.71
CA PHE A 219 -6.63 -18.29 0.03
C PHE A 219 -6.97 -17.99 1.50
N TYR A 220 -6.24 -17.07 2.14
CA TYR A 220 -6.55 -16.60 3.48
C TYR A 220 -7.91 -15.92 3.56
N ALA A 221 -8.22 -15.03 2.60
CA ALA A 221 -9.52 -14.35 2.54
C ALA A 221 -10.66 -15.36 2.44
N TYR A 222 -10.51 -16.37 1.59
CA TYR A 222 -11.48 -17.48 1.47
C TYR A 222 -11.67 -18.22 2.79
N LEU A 223 -10.59 -18.61 3.46
CA LEU A 223 -10.66 -19.35 4.73
C LEU A 223 -11.34 -18.53 5.84
N MET A 224 -11.05 -17.23 5.91
CA MET A 224 -11.58 -16.34 6.95
C MET A 224 -12.93 -15.72 6.59
N GLY A 225 -13.53 -16.11 5.45
CA GLY A 225 -14.81 -15.55 4.99
C GLY A 225 -14.74 -14.04 4.73
N ILE A 226 -13.56 -13.50 4.42
CA ILE A 226 -13.37 -12.09 4.08
C ILE A 226 -13.91 -11.88 2.66
N PRO A 227 -14.88 -10.98 2.44
CA PRO A 227 -15.44 -10.78 1.12
C PRO A 227 -14.37 -10.29 0.12
N ALA A 228 -14.29 -10.98 -1.00
CA ALA A 228 -13.53 -10.53 -2.16
C ALA A 228 -14.53 -9.92 -3.15
N GLU A 229 -14.85 -8.63 -3.00
CA GLU A 229 -15.63 -7.93 -4.02
C GLU A 229 -14.77 -7.69 -5.27
N GLU A 230 -15.25 -8.17 -6.40
CA GLU A 230 -14.52 -8.20 -7.68
C GLU A 230 -14.73 -6.94 -8.55
N GLU A 231 -15.61 -6.00 -8.20
CA GLU A 231 -15.79 -4.82 -9.06
C GLU A 231 -14.53 -3.94 -9.05
N GLU A 232 -13.91 -3.82 -10.23
CA GLU A 232 -12.70 -3.06 -10.44
C GLU A 232 -12.98 -1.55 -10.55
N CYS A 233 -11.95 -0.75 -10.26
CA CYS A 233 -12.03 0.69 -10.49
C CYS A 233 -12.21 0.97 -12.00
N PRO A 234 -13.15 1.86 -12.41
CA PRO A 234 -13.40 2.13 -13.83
C PRO A 234 -12.18 2.72 -14.57
N TYR A 235 -11.22 3.28 -13.82
CA TYR A 235 -9.96 3.83 -14.33
C TYR A 235 -8.79 2.84 -14.32
N ALA A 236 -8.97 1.59 -13.90
CA ALA A 236 -7.90 0.61 -13.75
C ALA A 236 -7.30 0.06 -15.06
N ARG A 237 -7.61 0.64 -16.24
CA ARG A 237 -7.28 0.03 -17.53
C ARG A 237 -5.78 0.02 -17.84
N LEU A 238 -5.35 -1.10 -18.43
CA LEU A 238 -4.05 -1.44 -19.04
C LEU A 238 -2.88 -0.57 -18.57
N SER A 239 -2.34 -0.91 -17.41
CA SER A 239 -1.11 -0.31 -16.90
C SER A 239 0.10 -1.17 -17.23
N LEU A 240 1.29 -0.57 -17.33
CA LEU A 240 2.56 -1.31 -17.39
C LEU A 240 2.67 -2.35 -16.26
N ARG A 241 2.04 -2.08 -15.10
CA ARG A 241 2.02 -3.03 -13.99
C ARG A 241 1.31 -4.32 -14.36
N ASP A 242 0.23 -4.27 -15.12
CA ASP A 242 -0.54 -5.46 -15.52
C ASP A 242 0.23 -6.32 -16.52
N GLU A 243 0.99 -5.69 -17.43
CA GLU A 243 1.93 -6.39 -18.32
C GLU A 243 3.04 -7.09 -17.53
N VAL A 244 3.65 -6.37 -16.57
CA VAL A 244 4.69 -6.91 -15.68
C VAL A 244 4.14 -8.04 -14.81
N ARG A 245 2.93 -7.90 -14.28
CA ARG A 245 2.25 -8.95 -13.50
C ARG A 245 2.07 -10.21 -14.33
N SER A 246 1.52 -10.09 -15.54
CA SER A 246 1.29 -11.20 -16.46
C SER A 246 2.59 -11.93 -16.83
N PHE A 247 3.66 -11.16 -17.06
CA PHE A 247 5.00 -11.72 -17.28
C PHE A 247 5.52 -12.49 -16.06
N LEU A 248 5.42 -11.91 -14.87
CA LEU A 248 5.85 -12.56 -13.62
C LEU A 248 5.01 -13.81 -13.31
N ASP A 249 3.70 -13.78 -13.55
CA ASP A 249 2.82 -14.94 -13.37
C ASP A 249 3.21 -16.11 -14.25
N THR A 250 3.73 -15.82 -15.45
CA THR A 250 4.27 -16.84 -16.35
C THR A 250 5.56 -17.43 -15.77
N LEU A 251 6.51 -16.59 -15.35
CA LEU A 251 7.79 -17.03 -14.79
C LEU A 251 7.65 -17.82 -13.48
N VAL A 252 6.70 -17.46 -12.61
CA VAL A 252 6.49 -18.11 -11.31
C VAL A 252 6.09 -19.58 -11.43
N ARG A 253 5.57 -20.01 -12.60
CA ARG A 253 5.19 -21.41 -12.84
C ARG A 253 6.40 -22.35 -12.73
N ASP A 254 7.51 -21.96 -13.36
CA ASP A 254 8.74 -22.75 -13.42
C ASP A 254 9.79 -22.26 -12.41
N HIS A 255 9.66 -21.01 -11.94
CA HIS A 255 10.56 -20.38 -10.98
C HIS A 255 9.80 -19.76 -9.79
N PRO A 256 9.30 -20.57 -8.84
CA PRO A 256 8.42 -20.10 -7.75
C PRO A 256 9.01 -19.00 -6.86
N ALA A 257 10.34 -18.88 -6.79
CA ALA A 257 11.05 -17.91 -5.95
C ALA A 257 11.48 -16.62 -6.68
N VAL A 258 11.03 -16.40 -7.93
CA VAL A 258 11.43 -15.22 -8.73
C VAL A 258 10.98 -13.90 -8.06
N ARG A 259 9.77 -13.88 -7.49
CA ARG A 259 9.23 -12.70 -6.77
C ARG A 259 10.05 -12.38 -5.53
N ASP A 260 10.35 -13.38 -4.70
CA ASP A 260 11.24 -13.22 -3.54
C ASP A 260 12.62 -12.71 -3.93
N SER A 261 13.16 -13.19 -5.07
CA SER A 261 14.47 -12.78 -5.57
C SER A 261 14.48 -11.33 -6.05
N LEU A 262 13.41 -10.87 -6.71
CA LEU A 262 13.25 -9.46 -7.11
C LEU A 262 13.13 -8.55 -5.89
N VAL A 263 12.33 -8.94 -4.89
CA VAL A 263 12.19 -8.14 -3.67
C VAL A 263 13.51 -8.05 -2.90
N ARG A 264 14.27 -9.16 -2.80
CA ARG A 264 15.62 -9.16 -2.22
C ARG A 264 16.58 -8.23 -2.98
N LEU A 265 16.57 -8.27 -4.32
CA LEU A 265 17.34 -7.33 -5.13
C LEU A 265 16.96 -5.87 -4.83
N GLY A 266 15.66 -5.59 -4.70
CA GLY A 266 15.17 -4.28 -4.30
C GLY A 266 15.73 -3.81 -2.95
N ASP A 267 15.79 -4.70 -1.97
CA ASP A 267 16.35 -4.39 -0.64
C ASP A 267 17.83 -4.06 -0.70
N GLU A 268 18.62 -4.92 -1.35
CA GLU A 268 20.06 -4.71 -1.51
C GLU A 268 20.38 -3.39 -2.22
N LEU A 269 19.55 -3.00 -3.20
CA LEU A 269 19.70 -1.73 -3.90
C LEU A 269 19.33 -0.53 -3.03
N LYS A 270 18.28 -0.64 -2.20
CA LYS A 270 17.89 0.41 -1.24
C LYS A 270 18.97 0.65 -0.18
N GLU A 271 19.60 -0.40 0.33
CA GLU A 271 20.70 -0.30 1.31
C GLU A 271 21.92 0.44 0.73
N LYS A 272 22.18 0.30 -0.57
CA LYS A 272 23.25 1.01 -1.30
C LYS A 272 22.86 2.44 -1.69
N GLY A 273 21.61 2.83 -1.47
CA GLY A 273 21.10 4.15 -1.80
C GLY A 273 21.60 5.22 -0.84
N LYS A 274 22.07 6.35 -1.39
CA LYS A 274 22.28 7.57 -0.60
C LYS A 274 20.96 8.32 -0.48
N GLY A 275 20.73 8.96 0.66
CA GLY A 275 19.60 9.88 0.83
C GLY A 275 19.61 10.93 -0.28
N LEU A 276 18.53 11.00 -1.06
CA LEU A 276 18.40 12.03 -2.09
C LEU A 276 18.11 13.37 -1.40
N SER A 277 18.88 14.40 -1.76
CA SER A 277 18.57 15.78 -1.38
C SER A 277 17.16 16.13 -1.87
N ARG A 278 16.31 16.60 -0.96
CA ARG A 278 14.93 17.02 -1.26
C ARG A 278 14.81 18.52 -1.07
N SER A 279 14.34 19.22 -2.11
CA SER A 279 13.95 20.62 -1.97
C SER A 279 12.58 20.72 -1.27
N ARG A 280 12.25 21.91 -0.78
CA ARG A 280 10.95 22.21 -0.18
C ARG A 280 10.01 22.78 -1.25
N CYS A 281 8.78 22.29 -1.30
CA CYS A 281 7.72 22.86 -2.14
C CYS A 281 7.41 24.30 -1.70
N ALA A 282 7.49 25.26 -2.62
CA ALA A 282 7.24 26.67 -2.34
C ALA A 282 5.80 26.98 -1.91
N SER A 283 4.84 26.08 -2.16
CA SER A 283 3.43 26.27 -1.82
C SER A 283 3.02 25.64 -0.49
N CYS A 284 3.52 24.45 -0.16
CA CYS A 284 3.07 23.71 1.04
C CYS A 284 4.19 23.22 1.95
N GLY A 285 5.45 23.55 1.66
CA GLY A 285 6.60 23.13 2.45
C GLY A 285 6.94 21.63 2.40
N TYR A 286 6.12 20.80 1.73
CA TYR A 286 6.43 19.37 1.62
C TYR A 286 7.72 19.13 0.83
N PRO A 287 8.49 18.09 1.21
CA PRO A 287 9.63 17.65 0.43
C PRO A 287 9.24 17.32 -1.01
N THR A 288 10.07 17.72 -1.96
CA THR A 288 9.90 17.43 -3.39
C THR A 288 11.23 17.05 -4.02
N SER A 289 11.17 16.41 -5.20
CA SER A 289 12.36 16.02 -5.95
C SER A 289 13.18 17.25 -6.33
N GLY A 290 14.50 17.13 -6.30
CA GLY A 290 15.42 18.21 -6.67
C GLY A 290 15.08 18.81 -8.04
N GLY A 291 15.20 20.13 -8.16
CA GLY A 291 14.88 20.88 -9.37
C GLY A 291 13.41 21.30 -9.52
N ARG A 292 12.50 20.83 -8.64
CA ARG A 292 11.09 21.26 -8.68
C ARG A 292 10.80 22.38 -7.69
N LYS A 293 10.09 23.41 -8.16
CA LYS A 293 9.57 24.51 -7.34
C LYS A 293 8.34 24.10 -6.52
N TYR A 294 7.47 23.29 -7.11
CA TYR A 294 6.25 22.79 -6.47
C TYR A 294 6.24 21.26 -6.45
N CYS A 295 5.70 20.68 -5.38
CA CYS A 295 5.46 19.24 -5.35
C CYS A 295 4.30 18.86 -6.27
N ARG A 296 4.27 17.59 -6.69
CA ARG A 296 3.27 17.10 -7.67
C ARG A 296 1.83 17.32 -7.23
N VAL A 297 1.54 17.23 -5.92
CA VAL A 297 0.20 17.51 -5.37
C VAL A 297 -0.20 18.97 -5.60
N CYS A 298 0.71 19.93 -5.33
CA CYS A 298 0.44 21.34 -5.57
C CYS A 298 0.25 21.62 -7.06
N GLU A 299 1.09 21.07 -7.93
CA GLU A 299 0.93 21.21 -9.38
C GLU A 299 -0.44 20.72 -9.87
N ILE A 300 -0.88 19.53 -9.43
CA ILE A 300 -2.21 19.00 -9.76
C ILE A 300 -3.30 19.95 -9.23
N ASN A 301 -3.20 20.40 -7.99
CA ASN A 301 -4.19 21.30 -7.39
C ASN A 301 -4.32 22.62 -8.18
N PHE A 302 -3.20 23.21 -8.58
CA PHE A 302 -3.19 24.44 -9.36
C PHE A 302 -3.78 24.23 -10.76
N ALA A 303 -3.42 23.12 -11.42
CA ALA A 303 -3.94 22.77 -12.74
C ALA A 303 -5.46 22.53 -12.71
N VAL A 304 -5.97 21.82 -11.70
CA VAL A 304 -7.41 21.58 -11.51
C VAL A 304 -8.17 22.87 -11.19
N LYS A 305 -7.60 23.75 -10.36
CA LYS A 305 -8.25 25.02 -9.94
C LYS A 305 -8.07 26.16 -10.92
N GLY A 306 -7.41 25.93 -12.07
CA GLY A 306 -7.13 26.98 -13.05
C GLY A 306 -6.23 28.10 -12.51
N THR A 307 -5.49 27.87 -11.43
CA THR A 307 -4.55 28.86 -10.89
C THR A 307 -3.30 28.84 -11.76
N LEU A 308 -3.04 29.92 -12.50
CA LEU A 308 -1.83 30.06 -13.30
C LEU A 308 -0.61 29.99 -12.38
N ILE A 309 0.05 28.84 -12.37
CA ILE A 309 1.43 28.76 -11.88
C ILE A 309 2.24 29.50 -12.92
N GLY A 310 2.86 30.63 -12.55
CA GLY A 310 3.84 31.30 -13.42
C GLY A 310 4.78 30.24 -13.99
N ALA A 311 4.73 30.08 -15.31
CA ALA A 311 5.49 29.09 -16.05
C ALA A 311 6.94 29.13 -15.56
N ASN A 312 7.54 27.94 -15.38
CA ASN A 312 8.98 27.84 -15.24
C ASN A 312 9.60 28.64 -16.38
N GLN A 313 10.25 29.76 -16.04
CA GLN A 313 11.17 30.40 -16.97
C GLN A 313 12.31 29.41 -17.20
N GLU A 314 12.55 29.19 -18.48
CA GLU A 314 13.60 28.37 -19.05
C GLU A 314 14.97 28.70 -18.45
N GLY A 315 15.78 27.66 -18.31
CA GLY A 315 17.20 27.69 -18.00
C GLY A 315 17.80 26.35 -18.38
#